data_AF-W4QRD3-F1
#
_entry.id   AF-W4QRD3-F1
#
_cell.length_a   1.000
_cell.length_b   1.000
_cell.length_c   1.000
_cell.angle_alpha   90.00
_cell.angle_beta   90.00
_cell.angle_gamma   90.00
#
_symmetry.space_group_name_H-M   'P 1'
#
loop_
_entity.id
_entity.type
_entity.pdbx_description
1 polymer ?
#
loop_
_entity_poly.entity_id
_entity_poly.type
_entity_poly.pdbx_seq_one_letter_code
_entity_poly.pdbx_strand_id
1 'polypeptide(L)'
;MVQPKYNRDLTENMISFSNDFLQNLIEVDGFLLKSRSPTCGITDAKIYAKIDNSPVVRTGSGTFATQIQSIYPSKPMEDEGRLKNFILREHFFTHLFTVSDFRIVKQSMKISALMNFHAKNKYLFMACHQENMREMGRIVANHKNLSIQEVFDQYEDGLSRLFAKPLKITSHINVCEHVFGYFSKQLTTGEKQHFYTLLEQYREKKIPLSSVLVVLRSWCYRFENEYLLNQTYFEPYPEDLIAISDSGKGRALS
;
A
#
# COMPACT_ATOMS: atom_id res chain seq x y z
N MET A 1 6.04 -18.28 24.46
CA MET A 1 4.94 -19.05 23.86
C MET A 1 4.84 -20.37 24.60
N VAL A 2 3.78 -20.60 25.37
CA VAL A 2 3.59 -21.84 26.12
C VAL A 2 2.52 -22.68 25.42
N GLN A 3 2.76 -23.98 25.30
CA GLN A 3 1.81 -24.97 24.82
C GLN A 3 1.09 -25.60 26.03
N PRO A 4 -0.12 -25.14 26.42
CA PRO A 4 -0.72 -25.48 27.72
C PRO A 4 -0.97 -26.99 27.89
N LYS A 5 -1.45 -27.65 26.82
CA LYS A 5 -1.76 -29.09 26.80
C LYS A 5 -0.56 -29.97 27.20
N TYR A 6 0.67 -29.52 26.95
CA TYR A 6 1.89 -30.29 27.23
C TYR A 6 2.83 -29.57 28.19
N ASN A 7 2.40 -28.42 28.75
CA ASN A 7 3.18 -27.54 29.62
C ASN A 7 4.61 -27.25 29.09
N ARG A 8 4.76 -27.09 27.77
CA ARG A 8 6.05 -26.80 27.13
C ARG A 8 6.19 -25.31 26.85
N ASP A 9 7.30 -24.73 27.28
CA ASP A 9 7.71 -23.42 26.79
C ASP A 9 8.45 -23.60 25.46
N LEU A 10 7.91 -22.99 24.40
CA LEU A 10 8.46 -23.02 23.04
C LEU A 10 8.97 -21.64 22.61
N THR A 11 9.14 -20.70 23.55
CA THR A 11 9.55 -19.32 23.23
C THR A 11 10.84 -19.28 22.43
N GLU A 12 11.91 -19.90 22.94
CA GLU A 12 13.22 -19.89 22.29
C GLU A 12 13.20 -20.62 20.95
N ASN A 13 12.55 -21.79 20.89
CA ASN A 13 12.40 -22.56 19.66
C ASN A 13 11.67 -21.75 18.57
N MET A 14 10.62 -21.00 18.93
CA MET A 14 9.91 -20.15 17.98
C MET A 14 10.72 -18.93 17.57
N ILE A 15 11.50 -18.33 18.47
CA ILE A 15 12.39 -17.21 18.12
C ILE A 15 13.47 -17.69 17.14
N SER A 16 14.10 -18.84 17.40
CA SER A 16 15.09 -19.45 16.52
C SER A 16 14.49 -19.75 15.15
N PHE A 17 13.38 -20.49 15.10
CA PHE A 17 12.68 -20.80 13.85
C PHE A 17 12.37 -19.53 13.05
N SER A 18 11.87 -18.49 13.72
CA SER A 18 11.50 -17.24 13.07
C SER A 18 12.71 -16.51 12.49
N ASN A 19 13.83 -16.45 13.23
CA ASN A 19 15.07 -15.87 12.72
C ASN A 19 15.60 -16.67 11.52
N ASP A 20 15.68 -17.99 11.65
CA ASP A 20 16.19 -18.88 10.60
C ASP A 20 15.32 -18.80 9.35
N PHE A 21 14.00 -18.83 9.50
CA PHE A 21 13.07 -18.70 8.39
C PHE A 21 13.22 -17.34 7.69
N LEU A 22 13.20 -16.24 8.45
CA LEU A 22 13.25 -14.88 7.89
C LEU A 22 14.61 -14.57 7.25
N GLN A 23 15.72 -15.03 7.80
CA GLN A 23 17.05 -14.81 7.20
C GLN A 23 17.25 -15.56 5.88
N ASN A 24 16.53 -16.67 5.69
CA ASN A 24 16.59 -17.46 4.46
C ASN A 24 15.59 -17.00 3.38
N LEU A 25 14.80 -15.96 3.64
CA LEU A 25 13.93 -15.35 2.63
C LEU A 25 14.74 -14.41 1.73
N ILE A 26 14.93 -14.81 0.47
CA ILE A 26 15.75 -14.07 -0.49
C ILE A 26 14.98 -12.88 -1.09
N GLU A 27 13.79 -13.13 -1.64
CA GLU A 27 13.00 -12.11 -2.34
C GLU A 27 11.59 -12.03 -1.77
N VAL A 28 11.36 -11.08 -0.87
CA VAL A 28 10.04 -10.85 -0.26
C VAL A 28 9.62 -9.40 -0.39
N ASP A 29 8.42 -9.21 -0.93
CA ASP A 29 7.83 -7.90 -1.19
C ASP A 29 6.78 -7.49 -0.16
N GLY A 30 6.35 -8.41 0.70
CA GLY A 30 5.45 -8.15 1.81
C GLY A 30 4.99 -9.41 2.53
N PHE A 31 4.25 -9.23 3.63
CA PHE A 31 3.84 -10.30 4.52
C PHE A 31 2.33 -10.25 4.77
N LEU A 32 1.65 -11.37 4.51
CA LEU A 32 0.25 -11.57 4.89
C LEU A 32 0.17 -12.62 5.99
N LEU A 33 -0.26 -12.20 7.18
CA LEU A 33 -0.23 -13.01 8.39
C LEU A 33 -1.62 -13.54 8.77
N LYS A 34 -1.64 -14.68 9.46
CA LYS A 34 -2.88 -15.27 10.00
C LYS A 34 -3.34 -14.49 11.25
N SER A 35 -4.53 -13.90 11.18
CA SER A 35 -5.12 -13.18 12.30
C SER A 35 -5.33 -14.09 13.53
N ARG A 36 -5.24 -13.51 14.74
CA ARG A 36 -5.43 -14.19 16.04
C ARG A 36 -4.45 -15.34 16.33
N SER A 37 -3.43 -15.53 15.50
CA SER A 37 -2.33 -16.44 15.80
C SER A 37 -1.47 -15.88 16.94
N PRO A 38 -1.11 -16.68 17.96
CA PRO A 38 -0.23 -16.22 19.05
C PRO A 38 1.18 -15.85 18.55
N THR A 39 1.59 -16.32 17.37
CA THR A 39 2.87 -15.97 16.73
C THR A 39 2.74 -14.91 15.65
N CYS A 40 1.65 -14.90 14.87
CA CYS A 40 1.54 -14.08 13.66
C CYS A 40 0.55 -12.91 13.78
N GLY A 41 -0.22 -12.77 14.87
CA GLY A 41 -1.12 -11.64 15.04
C GLY A 41 -0.35 -10.33 15.08
N ILE A 42 -0.70 -9.35 14.25
CA ILE A 42 0.00 -8.05 14.19
C ILE A 42 -0.45 -7.15 15.34
N THR A 43 -1.74 -7.09 15.64
CA THR A 43 -2.29 -6.30 16.76
C THR A 43 -3.03 -7.14 17.80
N ASP A 44 -3.38 -8.39 17.44
CA ASP A 44 -4.42 -9.16 18.11
C ASP A 44 -3.90 -10.48 18.71
N ALA A 45 -2.57 -10.67 18.83
CA ALA A 45 -2.04 -11.85 19.51
C ALA A 45 -2.39 -11.75 21.00
N LYS A 46 -3.21 -12.68 21.50
CA LYS A 46 -3.66 -12.70 22.89
C LYS A 46 -2.51 -13.12 23.81
N ILE A 47 -2.15 -12.24 24.74
CA ILE A 47 -1.18 -12.51 25.80
C ILE A 47 -1.99 -12.82 27.08
N TYR A 48 -1.80 -14.01 27.63
CA TYR A 48 -2.52 -14.51 28.80
C TYR A 48 -1.68 -14.37 30.07
N ALA A 49 -2.32 -14.07 31.21
CA ALA A 49 -1.63 -13.85 32.49
C ALA A 49 -0.96 -15.10 33.04
N LYS A 50 -1.57 -16.26 32.79
CA LYS A 50 -1.11 -17.59 33.22
C LYS A 50 -1.48 -18.63 32.16
N ILE A 51 -0.92 -19.83 32.32
CA ILE A 51 -1.01 -20.95 31.39
C ILE A 51 -2.45 -21.51 31.30
N ASP A 52 -3.26 -21.37 32.36
CA ASP A 52 -4.65 -21.85 32.43
C ASP A 52 -5.67 -20.72 32.64
N ASN A 53 -6.77 -20.78 31.87
CA ASN A 53 -8.03 -20.02 31.99
C ASN A 53 -7.90 -18.58 32.55
N SER A 54 -6.87 -17.87 32.09
CA SER A 54 -6.60 -16.51 32.52
C SER A 54 -7.22 -15.53 31.53
N PRO A 55 -7.75 -14.38 32.00
CA PRO A 55 -8.19 -13.35 31.10
C PRO A 55 -7.01 -12.88 30.22
N VAL A 56 -7.32 -12.46 28.99
CA VAL A 56 -6.34 -11.81 28.12
C VAL A 56 -5.88 -10.54 28.81
N VAL A 57 -4.57 -10.45 29.10
CA VAL A 57 -3.97 -9.30 29.80
C VAL A 57 -3.70 -8.17 28.82
N ARG A 58 -3.29 -8.53 27.61
CA ARG A 58 -2.90 -7.60 26.55
C ARG A 58 -3.05 -8.28 25.19
N THR A 59 -3.39 -7.50 24.17
CA THR A 59 -3.17 -7.86 22.77
C THR A 59 -1.95 -7.12 22.24
N GLY A 60 -1.13 -7.79 21.43
CA GLY A 60 0.06 -7.18 20.83
C GLY A 60 0.53 -7.95 19.61
N SER A 61 1.66 -7.54 19.04
CA SER A 61 2.32 -8.28 17.97
C SER A 61 2.84 -9.62 18.47
N GLY A 62 2.53 -10.69 17.77
CA GLY A 62 3.15 -11.99 17.98
C GLY A 62 4.66 -11.92 17.67
N THR A 63 5.43 -12.82 18.26
CA THR A 63 6.91 -12.80 18.17
C THR A 63 7.43 -12.78 16.74
N PHE A 64 6.75 -13.48 15.82
CA PHE A 64 7.10 -13.53 14.40
C PHE A 64 6.86 -12.19 13.70
N ALA A 65 5.74 -11.53 13.97
CA ALA A 65 5.41 -10.22 13.39
C ALA A 65 6.41 -9.13 13.83
N THR A 66 6.85 -9.18 15.09
CA THR A 66 7.89 -8.27 15.61
C THR A 66 9.23 -8.50 14.92
N GLN A 67 9.62 -9.76 14.68
CA GLN A 67 10.86 -10.08 13.97
C GLN A 67 10.80 -9.65 12.49
N ILE A 68 9.66 -9.84 11.82
CA ILE A 68 9.45 -9.31 10.46
C ILE A 68 9.66 -7.80 10.43
N GLN A 69 9.05 -7.06 11.35
CA GLN A 69 9.16 -5.60 11.37
C GLN A 69 10.61 -5.13 11.64
N SER A 70 11.38 -5.89 12.40
CA SER A 70 12.79 -5.60 12.66
C SER A 70 13.69 -5.89 11.46
N ILE A 71 13.43 -6.98 10.71
CA ILE A 71 14.28 -7.42 9.59
C ILE A 71 13.87 -6.70 8.29
N TYR A 72 12.57 -6.44 8.11
CA TYR A 72 11.96 -5.87 6.92
C TYR A 72 11.09 -4.63 7.24
N PRO A 73 11.66 -3.57 7.83
CA PRO A 73 10.88 -2.42 8.30
C PRO A 73 10.13 -1.66 7.20
N SER A 74 10.60 -1.74 5.95
CA SER A 74 9.99 -1.07 4.80
C SER A 74 8.96 -1.92 4.04
N LYS A 75 8.82 -3.22 4.35
CA LYS A 75 7.92 -4.10 3.61
C LYS A 75 6.49 -4.04 4.16
N PRO A 76 5.45 -3.99 3.30
CA PRO A 76 4.07 -4.06 3.75
C PRO A 76 3.81 -5.34 4.53
N MET A 77 3.14 -5.21 5.67
CA MET A 77 2.71 -6.32 6.50
C MET A 77 1.27 -6.07 6.94
N GLU A 78 0.37 -7.02 6.65
CA GLU A 78 -1.00 -7.01 7.18
C GLU A 78 -1.48 -8.41 7.58
N ASP A 79 -2.61 -8.48 8.28
CA ASP A 79 -3.27 -9.74 8.61
C ASP A 79 -4.61 -9.92 7.88
N GLU A 80 -4.99 -11.18 7.62
CA GLU A 80 -6.23 -11.53 6.92
C GLU A 80 -7.52 -10.96 7.55
N GLY A 81 -7.53 -10.68 8.87
CA GLY A 81 -8.66 -10.08 9.56
C GLY A 81 -8.79 -8.59 9.21
N ARG A 82 -7.66 -7.89 9.20
CA ARG A 82 -7.56 -6.47 8.83
C ARG A 82 -7.80 -6.23 7.34
N LEU A 83 -7.39 -7.14 6.46
CA LEU A 83 -7.69 -7.09 5.03
C LEU A 83 -9.19 -7.18 4.69
N LYS A 84 -10.06 -7.51 5.66
CA LYS A 84 -11.51 -7.37 5.47
C LYS A 84 -11.95 -5.92 5.32
N ASN A 85 -11.22 -4.99 5.93
CA ASN A 85 -11.45 -3.56 5.78
C ASN A 85 -10.95 -3.11 4.41
N PHE A 86 -11.84 -2.53 3.62
CA PHE A 86 -11.54 -2.10 2.26
C PHE A 86 -10.31 -1.18 2.20
N ILE A 87 -10.24 -0.15 3.06
CA ILE A 87 -9.18 0.86 3.03
C ILE A 87 -7.80 0.25 3.35
N LEU A 88 -7.74 -0.64 4.34
CA LEU A 88 -6.48 -1.32 4.70
C LEU A 88 -6.02 -2.26 3.59
N ARG A 89 -6.95 -2.98 2.96
CA ARG A 89 -6.64 -3.87 1.84
C ARG A 89 -6.13 -3.12 0.62
N GLU A 90 -6.80 -2.03 0.23
CA GLU A 90 -6.34 -1.16 -0.86
C GLU A 90 -4.91 -0.68 -0.61
N HIS A 91 -4.64 -0.18 0.61
CA HIS A 91 -3.31 0.32 0.98
C HIS A 91 -2.25 -0.78 0.95
N PHE A 92 -2.55 -1.95 1.52
CA PHE A 92 -1.64 -3.09 1.53
C PHE A 92 -1.28 -3.56 0.11
N PHE A 93 -2.28 -3.80 -0.75
CA PHE A 93 -2.02 -4.26 -2.12
C PHE A 93 -1.30 -3.21 -2.95
N THR A 94 -1.72 -1.94 -2.87
CA THR A 94 -1.01 -0.84 -3.52
C THR A 94 0.46 -0.82 -3.13
N HIS A 95 0.76 -0.92 -1.83
CA HIS A 95 2.14 -0.91 -1.34
C HIS A 95 2.91 -2.16 -1.81
N LEU A 96 2.31 -3.35 -1.69
CA LEU A 96 2.91 -4.63 -2.09
C LEU A 96 3.31 -4.65 -3.56
N PHE A 97 2.38 -4.30 -4.46
CA PHE A 97 2.66 -4.31 -5.90
C PHE A 97 3.62 -3.20 -6.31
N THR A 98 3.57 -2.04 -5.66
CA THR A 98 4.56 -0.96 -5.90
C THR A 98 5.97 -1.39 -5.51
N VAL A 99 6.15 -2.03 -4.35
CA VAL A 99 7.46 -2.51 -3.89
C VAL A 99 7.97 -3.67 -4.75
N SER A 100 7.08 -4.57 -5.18
CA SER A 100 7.44 -5.68 -6.07
C SER A 100 7.93 -5.18 -7.43
N ASP A 101 7.22 -4.23 -8.03
CA ASP A 101 7.63 -3.58 -9.28
C ASP A 101 8.94 -2.79 -9.11
N PHE A 102 9.11 -2.09 -7.99
CA PHE A 102 10.38 -1.42 -7.68
C PHE A 102 11.55 -2.40 -7.54
N ARG A 103 11.35 -3.58 -6.93
CA ARG A 103 12.40 -4.62 -6.82
C ARG A 103 12.93 -5.02 -8.20
N ILE A 104 12.05 -5.26 -9.16
CA ILE A 104 12.41 -5.59 -10.55
C ILE A 104 13.19 -4.44 -11.19
N VAL A 105 12.73 -3.20 -10.98
CA VAL A 105 13.43 -2.00 -11.48
C VAL A 105 14.81 -1.85 -10.85
N LYS A 106 14.96 -2.10 -9.54
CA LYS A 106 16.23 -2.05 -8.81
C LYS A 106 17.23 -3.09 -9.34
N GLN A 107 16.80 -4.31 -9.62
CA GLN A 107 17.66 -5.35 -10.22
C GLN A 107 18.26 -4.93 -11.56
N SER A 108 17.54 -4.10 -12.34
CA SER A 108 18.05 -3.63 -13.64
C SER A 108 19.23 -2.66 -13.51
N MET A 109 19.36 -1.96 -12.38
CA MET A 109 20.35 -0.90 -12.14
C MET A 109 20.41 0.14 -13.26
N LYS A 110 19.28 0.43 -13.91
CA LYS A 110 19.16 1.41 -15.00
C LYS A 110 18.41 2.65 -14.54
N ILE A 111 19.04 3.82 -14.68
CA ILE A 111 18.40 5.09 -14.33
C ILE A 111 17.13 5.35 -15.16
N SER A 112 17.11 4.95 -16.43
CA SER A 112 15.93 5.06 -17.30
C SER A 112 14.76 4.20 -16.81
N ALA A 113 15.02 3.01 -16.27
CA ALA A 113 13.99 2.17 -15.68
C ALA A 113 13.41 2.83 -14.43
N LEU A 114 14.25 3.44 -13.58
CA LEU A 114 13.81 4.19 -12.40
C LEU A 114 13.01 5.45 -12.77
N MET A 115 13.42 6.18 -13.82
CA MET A 115 12.68 7.30 -14.37
C MET A 115 11.28 6.89 -14.83
N ASN A 116 11.18 5.80 -15.60
CA ASN A 116 9.89 5.28 -16.06
C ASN A 116 9.02 4.82 -14.89
N PHE A 117 9.62 4.16 -13.89
CA PHE A 117 8.93 3.76 -12.67
C PHE A 117 8.36 4.97 -11.90
N HIS A 118 9.14 6.03 -11.74
CA HIS A 118 8.66 7.25 -11.09
C HIS A 118 7.55 7.93 -11.91
N ALA A 119 7.72 8.00 -13.23
CA ALA A 119 6.77 8.65 -14.13
C ALA A 119 5.41 7.93 -14.17
N LYS A 120 5.38 6.59 -14.21
CA LYS A 120 4.14 5.80 -14.20
C LYS A 120 3.41 5.84 -12.85
N ASN A 121 4.12 6.10 -11.76
CA ASN A 121 3.56 6.16 -10.42
C ASN A 121 3.30 7.60 -9.92
N LYS A 122 3.52 8.63 -10.74
CA LYS A 122 3.48 10.04 -10.32
C LYS A 122 2.22 10.40 -9.53
N TYR A 123 1.03 10.07 -10.05
CA TYR A 123 -0.23 10.40 -9.39
C TYR A 123 -0.53 9.54 -8.16
N LEU A 124 -0.09 8.28 -8.17
CA LEU A 124 -0.17 7.42 -7.00
C LEU A 124 0.69 7.97 -5.86
N PHE A 125 1.92 8.36 -6.17
CA PHE A 125 2.85 8.93 -5.20
C PHE A 125 2.40 10.30 -4.71
N MET A 126 1.79 11.10 -5.59
CA MET A 126 1.14 12.35 -5.21
C MET A 126 -0.01 12.12 -4.23
N ALA A 127 -0.84 11.09 -4.44
CA ALA A 127 -1.93 10.74 -3.55
C ALA A 127 -1.43 10.27 -2.17
N CYS A 128 -0.28 9.58 -2.13
CA CYS A 128 0.36 9.16 -0.90
C CYS A 128 0.98 10.36 -0.15
N HIS A 129 1.91 11.07 -0.80
CA HIS A 129 2.58 12.24 -0.22
C HIS A 129 3.27 13.11 -1.29
N GLN A 130 2.64 14.23 -1.66
CA GLN A 130 3.11 15.12 -2.73
C GLN A 130 4.55 15.63 -2.56
N GLU A 131 4.97 16.05 -1.36
CA GLU A 131 6.34 16.56 -1.16
C GLU A 131 7.40 15.47 -1.29
N ASN A 132 7.15 14.27 -0.75
CA ASN A 132 8.06 13.13 -0.88
C ASN A 132 8.14 12.67 -2.34
N MET A 133 7.02 12.66 -3.07
CA MET A 133 7.01 12.41 -4.51
C MET A 133 7.94 13.39 -5.26
N ARG A 134 7.89 14.69 -4.93
CA ARG A 134 8.79 15.70 -5.53
C ARG A 134 10.25 15.47 -5.15
N GLU A 135 10.54 15.12 -3.90
CA GLU A 135 11.89 14.76 -3.42
C GLU A 135 12.44 13.58 -4.23
N MET A 136 11.67 12.49 -4.34
CA MET A 136 12.01 11.31 -5.13
C MET A 136 12.25 11.66 -6.61
N GLY A 137 11.46 12.56 -7.19
CA GLY A 137 11.69 13.05 -8.55
C GLY A 137 13.06 13.74 -8.73
N ARG A 138 13.53 14.49 -7.73
CA ARG A 138 14.87 15.11 -7.76
C ARG A 138 15.98 14.09 -7.61
N ILE A 139 15.76 13.04 -6.80
CA ILE A 139 16.71 11.91 -6.65
C ILE A 139 16.92 11.24 -8.01
N VAL A 140 15.83 10.93 -8.72
CA VAL A 140 15.87 10.29 -10.04
C VAL A 140 16.53 11.17 -11.10
N ALA A 141 16.33 12.49 -11.05
CA ALA A 141 16.97 13.41 -11.98
C ALA A 141 18.51 13.46 -11.81
N ASN A 142 19.04 12.98 -10.68
CA ASN A 142 20.45 12.83 -10.38
C ASN A 142 21.33 14.05 -10.71
N HIS A 143 20.87 15.27 -10.47
CA HIS A 143 21.63 16.50 -10.75
C HIS A 143 22.97 16.59 -9.98
N LYS A 144 23.13 15.79 -8.91
CA LYS A 144 24.35 15.71 -8.10
C LYS A 144 25.38 14.70 -8.64
N ASN A 145 25.10 14.00 -9.74
CA ASN A 145 25.96 12.97 -10.33
C ASN A 145 26.38 11.88 -9.33
N LEU A 146 25.44 11.44 -8.49
CA LEU A 146 25.64 10.31 -7.59
C LEU A 146 25.84 9.02 -8.40
N SER A 147 26.49 8.03 -7.78
CA SER A 147 26.53 6.69 -8.36
C SER A 147 25.11 6.11 -8.49
N ILE A 148 24.92 5.22 -9.45
CA ILE A 148 23.61 4.58 -9.68
C ILE A 148 23.12 3.90 -8.39
N GLN A 149 24.00 3.21 -7.68
CA GLN A 149 23.68 2.55 -6.41
C GLN A 149 23.12 3.53 -5.37
N GLU A 150 23.80 4.65 -5.15
CA GLU A 150 23.35 5.67 -4.20
C GLU A 150 21.99 6.27 -4.59
N VAL A 151 21.73 6.45 -5.89
CA VAL A 151 20.41 6.92 -6.36
C VAL A 151 19.31 5.92 -6.01
N PHE A 152 19.53 4.63 -6.26
CA PHE A 152 18.54 3.60 -5.94
C PHE A 152 18.31 3.46 -4.44
N ASP A 153 19.36 3.54 -3.62
CA ASP A 153 19.23 3.42 -2.16
C ASP A 153 18.51 4.64 -1.57
N GLN A 154 18.81 5.86 -2.03
CA GLN A 154 18.06 7.06 -1.63
C GLN A 154 16.61 7.02 -2.10
N TYR A 155 16.36 6.50 -3.30
CA TYR A 155 15.00 6.36 -3.81
C TYR A 155 14.18 5.34 -3.03
N GLU A 156 14.77 4.22 -2.63
CA GLU A 156 14.13 3.18 -1.81
C GLU A 156 13.76 3.69 -0.41
N ASP A 157 14.63 4.49 0.21
CA ASP A 157 14.29 5.19 1.47
C ASP A 157 13.09 6.13 1.28
N GLY A 158 13.10 6.93 0.20
CA GLY A 158 11.97 7.78 -0.17
C GLY A 158 10.68 6.98 -0.37
N LEU A 159 10.74 5.85 -1.07
CA LEU A 159 9.59 4.97 -1.31
C LEU A 159 9.04 4.39 0.00
N SER A 160 9.92 3.99 0.92
CA SER A 160 9.55 3.48 2.25
C SER A 160 8.81 4.53 3.08
N ARG A 161 9.27 5.79 3.04
CA ARG A 161 8.60 6.92 3.70
C ARG A 161 7.24 7.25 3.08
N LEU A 162 7.04 6.96 1.80
CA LEU A 162 5.84 7.30 1.04
C LEU A 162 4.59 6.57 1.55
N PHE A 163 4.72 5.27 1.86
CA PHE A 163 3.61 4.42 2.30
C PHE A 163 3.41 4.38 3.82
N ALA A 164 4.17 5.15 4.58
CA ALA A 164 4.12 5.17 6.04
C ALA A 164 2.75 5.59 6.63
N LYS A 165 1.89 6.24 5.83
CA LYS A 165 0.54 6.67 6.24
C LYS A 165 -0.51 6.24 5.22
N PRO A 166 -1.74 5.90 5.67
CA PRO A 166 -2.87 5.68 4.76
C PRO A 166 -3.19 6.92 3.93
N LEU A 167 -3.69 6.70 2.70
CA LEU A 167 -4.10 7.77 1.81
C LEU A 167 -5.31 8.52 2.37
N LYS A 168 -5.32 9.84 2.19
CA LYS A 168 -6.40 10.72 2.63
C LYS A 168 -7.34 11.02 1.46
N ILE A 169 -8.63 11.17 1.76
CA ILE A 169 -9.65 11.61 0.80
C ILE A 169 -9.23 12.92 0.11
N THR A 170 -8.72 13.88 0.88
CA THR A 170 -8.25 15.17 0.33
C THR A 170 -7.11 15.02 -0.66
N SER A 171 -6.21 14.04 -0.44
CA SER A 171 -5.12 13.76 -1.39
C SER A 171 -5.64 13.17 -2.69
N HIS A 172 -6.62 12.26 -2.63
CA HIS A 172 -7.27 11.72 -3.83
C HIS A 172 -8.01 12.81 -4.61
N ILE A 173 -8.74 13.70 -3.93
CA ILE A 173 -9.41 14.84 -4.58
C ILE A 173 -8.40 15.69 -5.35
N ASN A 174 -7.30 16.07 -4.70
CA ASN A 174 -6.23 16.84 -5.33
C ASN A 174 -5.69 16.16 -6.60
N VAL A 175 -5.42 14.85 -6.52
CA VAL A 175 -4.97 14.08 -7.69
C VAL A 175 -6.03 14.04 -8.79
N CYS A 176 -7.30 13.79 -8.46
CA CYS A 176 -8.38 13.79 -9.43
C CYS A 176 -8.54 15.15 -10.12
N GLU A 177 -8.40 16.27 -9.40
CA GLU A 177 -8.41 17.62 -9.97
C GLU A 177 -7.21 17.86 -10.90
N HIS A 178 -6.03 17.37 -10.53
CA HIS A 178 -4.85 17.41 -11.40
C HIS A 178 -5.05 16.63 -12.71
N VAL A 179 -5.65 15.43 -12.63
CA VAL A 179 -5.97 14.62 -13.82
C VAL A 179 -7.06 15.30 -14.66
N PHE A 180 -8.11 15.82 -14.03
CA PHE A 180 -9.16 16.61 -14.70
C PHE A 180 -8.60 17.80 -15.49
N GLY A 181 -7.53 18.43 -14.99
CA GLY A 181 -6.85 19.55 -15.66
C GLY A 181 -6.44 19.24 -17.12
N TYR A 182 -6.08 17.99 -17.42
CA TYR A 182 -5.70 17.55 -18.78
C TYR A 182 -6.86 17.68 -19.79
N PHE A 183 -8.09 17.53 -19.32
CA PHE A 183 -9.29 17.50 -20.15
C PHE A 183 -10.12 18.78 -20.06
N SER A 184 -9.90 19.60 -19.03
CA SER A 184 -10.71 20.77 -18.69
C SER A 184 -11.06 21.71 -19.88
N LYS A 185 -10.19 21.85 -20.88
CA LYS A 185 -10.44 22.68 -22.07
C LYS A 185 -11.34 22.01 -23.12
N GLN A 186 -11.47 20.70 -23.08
CA GLN A 186 -12.18 19.86 -24.06
C GLN A 186 -13.57 19.40 -23.55
N LEU A 187 -13.86 19.65 -22.27
CA LEU A 187 -15.11 19.26 -21.63
C LEU A 187 -16.20 20.34 -21.73
N THR A 188 -17.43 19.90 -21.93
CA THR A 188 -18.63 20.73 -21.84
C THR A 188 -18.87 21.21 -20.40
N THR A 189 -19.70 22.24 -20.23
CA THR A 189 -20.09 22.74 -18.90
C THR A 189 -20.76 21.64 -18.06
N GLY A 190 -21.62 20.81 -18.68
CA GLY A 190 -22.30 19.72 -17.99
C GLY A 190 -21.35 18.63 -17.49
N GLU A 191 -20.36 18.24 -18.29
CA GLU A 191 -19.32 17.28 -17.88
C GLU A 191 -18.49 17.79 -16.70
N LYS A 192 -18.08 19.06 -16.74
CA LYS A 192 -17.36 19.69 -15.63
C LYS A 192 -18.18 19.70 -14.35
N GLN A 193 -19.45 20.10 -14.44
CA GLN A 193 -20.35 20.16 -13.29
C GLN A 193 -20.60 18.77 -12.69
N HIS A 194 -20.79 17.76 -13.54
CA HIS A 194 -20.96 16.38 -13.10
C HIS A 194 -19.72 15.88 -12.35
N PHE A 195 -18.52 16.12 -12.88
CA PHE A 195 -17.27 15.75 -12.21
C PHE A 195 -17.10 16.39 -10.83
N TYR A 196 -17.37 17.69 -10.70
CA TYR A 196 -17.29 18.35 -9.39
C TYR A 196 -18.37 17.83 -8.42
N THR A 197 -19.54 17.45 -8.92
CA THR A 197 -20.58 16.80 -8.11
C THR A 197 -20.11 15.44 -7.58
N LEU A 198 -19.46 14.63 -8.42
CA LEU A 198 -18.86 13.36 -7.98
C LEU A 198 -17.73 13.59 -6.96
N LEU A 199 -16.87 14.59 -7.15
CA LEU A 199 -15.83 14.93 -6.17
C LEU A 199 -16.42 15.31 -4.81
N GLU A 200 -17.50 16.08 -4.78
CA GLU A 200 -18.16 16.45 -3.53
C GLU A 200 -18.83 15.24 -2.86
N GLN A 201 -19.52 14.39 -3.63
CA GLN A 201 -20.07 13.15 -3.12
C GLN A 201 -18.99 12.21 -2.55
N TYR A 202 -17.81 12.15 -3.19
CA TYR A 202 -16.67 11.39 -2.68
C TYR A 202 -16.09 12.00 -1.41
N ARG A 203 -15.96 13.34 -1.36
CA ARG A 203 -15.55 14.08 -0.15
C ARG A 203 -16.45 13.77 1.05
N GLU A 204 -17.76 13.73 0.81
CA GLU A 204 -18.79 13.39 1.79
C GLU A 204 -18.92 11.87 2.06
N LYS A 205 -18.08 11.02 1.44
CA LYS A 205 -18.10 9.55 1.54
C LYS A 205 -19.42 8.90 1.09
N LYS A 206 -20.18 9.57 0.22
CA LYS A 206 -21.43 9.06 -0.36
C LYS A 206 -21.16 8.03 -1.45
N ILE A 207 -20.08 8.21 -2.21
CA ILE A 207 -19.63 7.30 -3.28
C ILE A 207 -18.17 6.87 -3.05
N PRO A 208 -17.73 5.72 -3.60
CA PRO A 208 -16.32 5.31 -3.58
C PRO A 208 -15.48 6.13 -4.56
N LEU A 209 -14.15 6.09 -4.38
CA LEU A 209 -13.20 6.74 -5.29
C LEU A 209 -13.32 6.22 -6.73
N SER A 210 -13.59 4.91 -6.90
CA SER A 210 -13.72 4.27 -8.21
C SER A 210 -14.77 4.95 -9.10
N SER A 211 -15.86 5.48 -8.53
CA SER A 211 -16.87 6.25 -9.28
C SER A 211 -16.29 7.50 -9.93
N VAL A 212 -15.34 8.18 -9.28
CA VAL A 212 -14.62 9.33 -9.85
C VAL A 212 -13.60 8.87 -10.89
N LEU A 213 -12.85 7.80 -10.58
CA LEU A 213 -11.80 7.27 -11.46
C LEU A 213 -12.35 6.75 -12.79
N VAL A 214 -13.54 6.15 -12.81
CA VAL A 214 -14.18 5.68 -14.05
C VAL A 214 -14.45 6.84 -15.02
N VAL A 215 -14.91 8.00 -14.53
CA VAL A 215 -15.11 9.18 -15.38
C VAL A 215 -13.79 9.69 -15.94
N LEU A 216 -12.77 9.80 -15.08
CA LEU A 216 -11.43 10.21 -15.50
C LEU A 216 -10.82 9.23 -16.52
N ARG A 217 -10.94 7.92 -16.30
CA ARG A 217 -10.42 6.87 -17.20
C ARG A 217 -11.17 6.88 -18.53
N SER A 218 -12.49 7.11 -18.51
CA SER A 218 -13.29 7.30 -19.74
C SER A 218 -12.78 8.47 -20.58
N TRP A 219 -12.42 9.61 -19.97
CA TRP A 219 -11.79 10.71 -20.68
C TRP A 219 -10.38 10.39 -21.17
N CYS A 220 -9.60 9.60 -20.41
CA CYS A 220 -8.30 9.14 -20.89
C CYS A 220 -8.43 8.34 -22.18
N TYR A 221 -9.44 7.46 -22.31
CA TYR A 221 -9.72 6.74 -23.55
C TYR A 221 -10.27 7.66 -24.65
N ARG A 222 -11.28 8.48 -24.35
CA ARG A 222 -11.93 9.37 -25.34
C ARG A 222 -10.94 10.33 -25.99
N PHE A 223 -9.99 10.85 -25.21
CA PHE A 223 -9.01 11.82 -25.68
C PHE A 223 -7.62 11.21 -25.92
N GLU A 224 -7.54 9.87 -25.97
CA GLU A 224 -6.33 9.11 -26.32
C GLU A 224 -5.09 9.52 -25.50
N ASN A 225 -5.29 9.79 -24.21
CA ASN A 225 -4.21 10.24 -23.33
C ASN A 225 -3.39 9.05 -22.80
N GLU A 226 -2.47 8.56 -23.63
CA GLU A 226 -1.59 7.42 -23.29
C GLU A 226 -0.76 7.67 -22.01
N TYR A 227 -0.34 8.91 -21.76
CA TYR A 227 0.41 9.26 -20.56
C TYR A 227 -0.38 8.94 -19.28
N LEU A 228 -1.67 9.30 -19.25
CA LEU A 228 -2.56 9.02 -18.13
C LEU A 228 -3.00 7.55 -18.08
N LEU A 229 -3.22 6.90 -19.22
CA LEU A 229 -3.55 5.48 -19.29
C LEU A 229 -2.42 4.59 -18.71
N ASN A 230 -1.18 5.04 -18.81
CA ASN A 230 -0.02 4.35 -18.22
C ASN A 230 0.19 4.64 -16.72
N GLN A 231 -0.68 5.41 -16.07
CA GLN A 231 -0.55 5.73 -14.65
C GLN A 231 -1.11 4.62 -13.77
N THR A 232 -0.29 4.12 -12.83
CA THR A 232 -0.69 3.11 -11.84
C THR A 232 -1.76 3.61 -10.88
N TYR A 233 -2.02 4.93 -10.82
CA TYR A 233 -3.10 5.48 -9.99
C TYR A 233 -4.49 4.95 -10.36
N PHE A 234 -4.73 4.58 -11.63
CA PHE A 234 -5.98 4.00 -12.07
C PHE A 234 -6.12 2.51 -11.74
N GLU A 235 -4.98 1.82 -11.61
CA GLU A 235 -4.91 0.37 -11.40
C GLU A 235 -3.61 0.04 -10.66
N PRO A 236 -3.56 0.28 -9.33
CA PRO A 236 -2.31 0.17 -8.55
C PRO A 236 -1.90 -1.28 -8.25
N TYR A 237 -2.82 -2.22 -8.47
CA TYR A 237 -2.63 -3.66 -8.33
C TYR A 237 -3.66 -4.36 -9.26
N PRO A 238 -3.49 -5.67 -9.54
CA PRO A 238 -4.35 -6.39 -10.49
C PRO A 238 -5.84 -6.35 -10.16
N GLU A 239 -6.68 -6.16 -11.19
CA GLU A 239 -8.15 -6.06 -11.07
C GLU A 239 -8.78 -7.28 -10.36
N ASP A 240 -8.23 -8.48 -10.55
CA ASP A 240 -8.70 -9.73 -9.93
C ASP A 240 -8.68 -9.71 -8.38
N LEU A 241 -7.94 -8.77 -7.78
CA LEU A 241 -7.85 -8.60 -6.33
C LEU A 241 -8.84 -7.54 -5.79
N ILE A 242 -9.58 -6.85 -6.66
CA ILE A 242 -10.60 -5.89 -6.26
C ILE A 242 -11.81 -6.64 -5.71
N ALA A 243 -12.16 -6.36 -4.45
CA ALA A 243 -13.34 -6.93 -3.82
C ALA A 243 -14.19 -5.84 -3.16
N ILE A 244 -15.37 -5.55 -3.71
CA ILE A 244 -16.21 -4.43 -3.24
C ILE A 244 -16.79 -4.67 -1.83
N SER A 245 -16.86 -5.93 -1.39
CA SER A 245 -17.44 -6.29 -0.09
C SER A 245 -16.49 -6.01 1.08
N ASP A 246 -16.88 -5.08 1.97
CA ASP A 246 -16.32 -4.95 3.31
C ASP A 246 -17.19 -5.78 4.27
N SER A 247 -16.70 -6.94 4.69
CA SER A 247 -17.44 -7.80 5.65
C SER A 247 -17.54 -7.20 7.06
N GLY A 248 -16.84 -6.09 7.33
CA GLY A 248 -16.86 -5.38 8.62
C GLY A 248 -17.91 -4.27 8.74
N LYS A 249 -18.44 -3.77 7.61
CA LYS A 249 -19.56 -2.82 7.59
C LYS A 249 -20.46 -3.15 6.41
N GLY A 250 -21.55 -3.87 6.70
CA GLY A 250 -22.54 -4.25 5.70
C GLY A 250 -22.94 -3.09 4.81
N ARG A 251 -22.45 -3.11 3.58
CA ARG A 251 -23.25 -2.73 2.43
C ARG A 251 -23.46 -4.01 1.64
N ALA A 252 -24.59 -4.64 1.88
CA ALA A 252 -25.15 -5.54 0.89
C ALA A 252 -25.33 -4.69 -0.37
N LEU A 253 -24.62 -5.05 -1.44
CA LEU A 253 -24.91 -4.54 -2.76
C LEU A 253 -26.26 -5.16 -3.13
N SER A 254 -27.33 -4.37 -2.94
CA SER A 254 -28.66 -4.63 -3.49
C SER A 254 -28.70 -4.20 -4.94
#